data_AF-A0A959EHB1-F1
#
_entry.id   AF-A0A959EHB1-F1
#
_cell.length_a   1.000
_cell.length_b   1.000
_cell.length_c   1.000
_cell.angle_alpha   90.00
_cell.angle_beta   90.00
_cell.angle_gamma   90.00
#
_symmetry.space_group_name_H-M   'P 1'
#
loop_
_entity.id
_entity.type
_entity.pdbx_description
1 polymer ?
#
loop_
_entity_poly.entity_id
_entity_poly.type
_entity_poly.pdbx_seq_one_letter_code
_entity_poly.pdbx_strand_id
1 'polypeptide(L)'
;MSDTIHSPFKFLDAFQREDAGLYFGRDREVDELYELTFDTRLIVFFGASGTGKTSLVQCGLANKFPPARWQELYIRRNENINTSLLGSINDALAQAGGAPSEDPVDGLKALHRHTYTPAYLLFDQFEELFILQPDKAEQQAFFAFLQRFM
;
A
#
# COMPACT_ATOMS: atom_id res chain seq x y z
N MET A 1 7.56 -38.21 -6.26
CA MET A 1 7.96 -36.79 -6.29
C MET A 1 7.12 -36.14 -7.36
N SER A 2 6.14 -35.33 -6.97
CA SER A 2 5.26 -34.65 -7.94
C SER A 2 6.00 -33.39 -8.40
N ASP A 3 6.32 -33.32 -9.68
CA ASP A 3 6.73 -32.06 -10.31
C ASP A 3 5.51 -31.14 -10.32
N THR A 4 5.48 -30.20 -9.38
CA THR A 4 4.49 -29.12 -9.39
C THR A 4 4.84 -28.20 -10.55
N ILE A 5 4.05 -28.26 -11.63
CA ILE A 5 4.15 -27.31 -12.73
C ILE A 5 3.82 -25.92 -12.17
N HIS A 6 4.85 -25.10 -11.93
CA HIS A 6 4.67 -23.69 -11.58
C HIS A 6 4.24 -22.94 -12.85
N SER A 7 2.93 -22.70 -12.97
CA SER A 7 2.38 -21.83 -14.01
C SER A 7 2.83 -20.38 -13.78
N PRO A 8 3.31 -19.65 -14.80
CA PRO A 8 3.65 -18.23 -14.67
C PRO A 8 2.41 -17.34 -14.53
N PHE A 9 1.21 -17.85 -14.82
CA PHE A 9 -0.05 -17.13 -14.73
C PHE A 9 -0.71 -17.33 -13.37
N LYS A 10 -0.98 -16.22 -12.65
CA LYS A 10 -1.60 -16.19 -11.31
C LYS A 10 -3.12 -15.90 -11.33
N PHE A 11 -3.79 -16.06 -12.47
CA PHE A 11 -5.21 -15.74 -12.63
C PHE A 11 -5.57 -14.31 -12.16
N LEU A 12 -6.38 -14.19 -11.10
CA LEU A 12 -6.84 -12.92 -10.53
C LEU A 12 -5.95 -12.42 -9.38
N ASP A 13 -4.98 -13.21 -8.94
CA ASP A 13 -4.09 -12.80 -7.87
C ASP A 13 -3.11 -11.74 -8.39
N ALA A 14 -2.85 -10.74 -7.55
CA ALA A 14 -1.84 -9.74 -7.87
C ALA A 14 -0.44 -10.37 -7.87
N PHE A 15 0.38 -9.96 -8.83
CA PHE A 15 1.83 -10.18 -8.77
C PHE A 15 2.39 -9.36 -7.61
N GLN A 16 3.28 -9.98 -6.83
CA GLN A 16 3.97 -9.39 -5.69
C GLN A 16 5.43 -9.12 -6.02
N ARG A 17 6.18 -8.49 -5.11
CA ARG A 17 7.60 -8.19 -5.27
C ARG A 17 8.40 -9.43 -5.68
N GLU A 18 8.08 -10.58 -5.09
CA GLU A 18 8.76 -11.86 -5.30
C GLU A 18 8.50 -12.45 -6.69
N ASP A 19 7.43 -12.03 -7.36
CA ASP A 19 7.06 -12.51 -8.69
C ASP A 19 7.71 -11.70 -9.83
N ALA A 20 8.70 -10.84 -9.53
CA ALA A 20 9.32 -9.92 -10.50
C ALA A 20 9.82 -10.62 -11.79
N GLY A 21 10.34 -11.85 -11.66
CA GLY A 21 10.80 -12.64 -12.82
C GLY A 21 9.69 -13.08 -13.78
N LEU A 22 8.43 -12.95 -13.39
CA LEU A 22 7.24 -13.30 -14.17
C LEU A 22 6.43 -12.08 -14.61
N TYR A 23 6.79 -10.88 -14.15
CA TYR A 23 6.07 -9.65 -14.42
C TYR A 23 6.75 -8.85 -15.53
N PHE A 24 6.09 -8.68 -16.69
CA PHE A 24 6.67 -8.04 -17.87
C PHE A 24 5.66 -7.18 -18.64
N GLY A 25 6.17 -6.29 -19.50
CA GLY A 25 5.37 -5.50 -20.44
C GLY A 25 4.70 -4.26 -19.83
N ARG A 26 5.11 -3.86 -18.62
CA ARG A 26 4.58 -2.68 -17.89
C ARG A 26 5.67 -1.74 -17.39
N ASP A 27 6.90 -1.88 -17.90
CA ASP A 27 8.06 -1.12 -17.43
C ASP A 27 7.83 0.39 -17.55
N ARG A 28 7.23 0.82 -18.66
CA ARG A 28 6.92 2.23 -18.90
C ARG A 28 5.93 2.78 -17.86
N GLU A 29 4.83 2.10 -17.60
CA GLU A 29 3.84 2.55 -16.62
C GLU A 29 4.38 2.52 -15.18
N VAL A 30 5.27 1.56 -14.88
CA VAL A 30 5.99 1.52 -13.59
C VAL A 30 6.92 2.72 -13.46
N ASP A 31 7.67 3.06 -14.51
CA ASP A 31 8.59 4.21 -14.50
C ASP A 31 7.82 5.53 -14.39
N GLU A 32 6.75 5.72 -15.17
CA GLU A 32 5.88 6.91 -15.07
C GLU A 32 5.28 7.05 -13.65
N LEU A 33 4.81 5.95 -13.05
CA LEU A 33 4.28 5.98 -11.68
C LEU A 33 5.38 6.27 -10.65
N TYR A 34 6.58 5.72 -10.84
CA TYR A 34 7.72 5.94 -9.96
C TYR A 34 8.19 7.40 -10.00
N GLU A 35 8.25 8.01 -11.18
CA GLU A 35 8.58 9.43 -11.35
C GLU A 35 7.60 10.34 -10.59
N LEU A 36 6.29 10.05 -10.68
CA LEU A 36 5.26 10.80 -9.94
C LEU A 36 5.46 10.77 -8.42
N THR A 37 6.10 9.73 -7.87
CA THR A 37 6.35 9.65 -6.41
C THR A 37 7.35 10.69 -5.91
N PHE A 38 8.15 11.27 -6.81
CA PHE A 38 9.08 12.36 -6.46
C PHE A 38 8.42 13.74 -6.53
N ASP A 39 7.36 13.89 -7.33
CA ASP A 39 6.69 15.17 -7.57
C ASP A 39 5.53 15.43 -6.60
N THR A 40 4.91 14.37 -6.09
CA THR A 40 3.74 14.48 -5.19
C THR A 40 3.79 13.45 -4.06
N ARG A 41 3.19 13.82 -2.92
CA ARG A 41 2.99 12.92 -1.77
C ARG A 41 1.74 12.05 -1.87
N LEU A 42 0.85 12.36 -2.82
CA LEU A 42 -0.42 11.66 -3.02
C LEU A 42 -0.62 11.38 -4.51
N ILE A 43 -0.87 10.12 -4.83
CA ILE A 43 -1.17 9.65 -6.17
C ILE A 43 -2.48 8.87 -6.12
N VAL A 44 -3.44 9.24 -6.97
CA VAL A 44 -4.67 8.47 -7.16
C VAL A 44 -4.51 7.67 -8.44
N PHE A 45 -4.45 6.35 -8.32
CA PHE A 45 -4.26 5.43 -9.44
C PHE A 45 -5.55 4.65 -9.71
N PHE A 46 -6.08 4.76 -10.92
CA PHE A 46 -7.38 4.18 -11.30
C PHE A 46 -7.37 3.56 -12.70
N GLY A 47 -8.37 2.74 -12.98
CA GLY A 47 -8.51 1.99 -14.23
C GLY A 47 -9.50 0.85 -14.06
N ALA A 48 -9.96 0.25 -15.16
CA ALA A 48 -10.96 -0.81 -15.13
C ALA A 48 -10.53 -1.99 -14.23
N SER A 49 -11.49 -2.71 -13.66
CA SER A 49 -11.20 -3.91 -12.87
C SER A 49 -10.48 -4.96 -13.72
N GLY A 50 -9.57 -5.73 -13.12
CA GLY A 50 -8.78 -6.74 -13.82
C GLY A 50 -7.66 -6.23 -14.74
N THR A 51 -7.42 -4.91 -14.81
CA THR A 51 -6.32 -4.34 -15.64
C THR A 51 -4.92 -4.51 -15.04
N GLY A 52 -4.81 -5.11 -13.85
CA GLY A 52 -3.53 -5.37 -13.20
C GLY A 52 -2.97 -4.21 -12.36
N LYS A 53 -3.82 -3.28 -11.90
CA LYS A 53 -3.40 -2.12 -11.09
C LYS A 53 -2.64 -2.52 -9.82
N THR A 54 -3.22 -3.42 -9.04
CA THR A 54 -2.59 -3.93 -7.81
C THR A 54 -1.24 -4.59 -8.12
N SER A 55 -1.15 -5.40 -9.18
CA SER A 55 0.13 -5.98 -9.64
C SER A 55 1.16 -4.93 -10.05
N LEU A 56 0.74 -3.86 -10.73
CA LEU A 56 1.63 -2.76 -11.12
C LEU A 56 2.24 -2.07 -9.91
N VAL A 57 1.44 -1.87 -8.85
CA VAL A 57 1.94 -1.26 -7.62
C VAL A 57 2.74 -2.26 -6.77
N GLN A 58 2.18 -3.44 -6.46
CA GLN A 58 2.76 -4.41 -5.53
C GLN A 58 3.93 -5.24 -6.10
N CYS A 59 4.04 -5.34 -7.43
CA CYS A 59 5.20 -5.94 -8.08
C CYS A 59 6.08 -4.86 -8.70
N GLY A 60 5.57 -4.14 -9.68
CA GLY A 60 6.35 -3.18 -10.47
C GLY A 60 6.94 -2.05 -9.63
N LEU A 61 6.07 -1.23 -9.05
CA LEU A 61 6.47 -0.06 -8.25
C LEU A 61 7.18 -0.49 -6.96
N ALA A 62 6.68 -1.51 -6.25
CA ALA A 62 7.30 -2.01 -5.03
C ALA A 62 8.75 -2.46 -5.24
N ASN A 63 9.11 -3.01 -6.42
CA ASN A 63 10.49 -3.34 -6.75
C ASN A 63 11.40 -2.11 -6.97
N LYS A 64 10.84 -0.92 -7.22
CA LYS A 64 11.58 0.35 -7.25
C LYS A 64 11.87 0.91 -5.85
N PHE A 65 11.17 0.42 -4.82
CA PHE A 65 11.35 0.79 -3.42
C PHE A 65 11.99 -0.34 -2.61
N PRO A 66 13.31 -0.32 -2.38
CA PRO A 66 13.97 -1.40 -1.64
C PRO A 66 13.43 -1.51 -0.20
N PRO A 67 13.09 -2.72 0.30
CA PRO A 67 12.61 -2.91 1.67
C PRO A 67 13.55 -2.38 2.76
N ALA A 68 14.85 -2.37 2.48
CA ALA A 68 15.86 -1.82 3.38
C ALA A 68 15.83 -0.28 3.51
N ARG A 69 15.06 0.42 2.65
CA ARG A 69 14.99 1.88 2.60
C ARG A 69 13.58 2.43 2.74
N TRP A 70 12.56 1.61 2.53
CA TRP A 70 11.17 2.04 2.55
C TRP A 70 10.32 1.04 3.29
N GLN A 71 9.43 1.56 4.13
CA GLN A 71 8.39 0.77 4.78
C GLN A 71 7.10 0.86 3.95
N GLU A 72 6.69 -0.27 3.39
CA GLU A 72 5.36 -0.38 2.80
C GLU A 72 4.34 -0.62 3.90
N LEU A 73 3.25 0.16 3.90
CA LEU A 73 2.04 -0.16 4.64
C LEU A 73 0.92 -0.35 3.62
N TYR A 74 0.44 -1.59 3.51
CA TYR A 74 -0.68 -1.93 2.65
C TYR A 74 -1.98 -1.90 3.43
N ILE A 75 -2.96 -1.14 2.95
CA ILE A 75 -4.23 -0.90 3.62
C ILE A 75 -5.37 -1.18 2.64
N ARG A 76 -6.33 -1.98 3.07
CA ARG A 76 -7.67 -2.07 2.48
C ARG A 76 -8.69 -1.63 3.52
N ARG A 77 -9.87 -1.16 3.09
CA ARG A 77 -10.88 -0.65 4.01
C ARG A 77 -11.34 -1.69 5.04
N ASN A 78 -11.61 -2.92 4.61
CA ASN A 78 -12.25 -3.95 5.42
C ASN A 78 -13.57 -3.40 6.03
N GLU A 79 -13.75 -3.50 7.35
CA GLU A 79 -14.89 -2.92 8.05
C GLU A 79 -14.81 -1.39 8.15
N ASN A 80 -13.60 -0.84 8.36
CA ASN A 80 -13.35 0.59 8.48
C ASN A 80 -11.89 0.93 8.11
N ILE A 81 -11.68 1.95 7.26
CA ILE A 81 -10.36 2.32 6.78
C ILE A 81 -9.46 2.91 7.87
N ASN A 82 -10.02 3.60 8.85
CA ASN A 82 -9.24 4.22 9.94
C ASN A 82 -8.71 3.16 10.91
N THR A 83 -9.52 2.15 11.22
CA THR A 83 -9.07 1.02 12.04
C THR A 83 -8.04 0.18 11.30
N SER A 84 -8.25 -0.07 10.00
CA SER A 84 -7.29 -0.79 9.15
C SER A 84 -5.96 -0.04 9.01
N LEU A 85 -6.00 1.29 8.84
CA LEU A 85 -4.80 2.14 8.82
C LEU A 85 -4.03 2.06 10.13
N LEU A 86 -4.70 2.27 11.26
CA LEU A 86 -4.05 2.26 12.57
C LEU A 86 -3.51 0.87 12.92
N GLY A 87 -4.25 -0.19 12.56
CA GLY A 87 -3.82 -1.58 12.68
C GLY A 87 -2.53 -1.83 11.90
N SER A 88 -2.47 -1.47 10.62
CA SER A 88 -1.28 -1.63 9.78
C SER A 88 -0.05 -0.89 10.35
N ILE A 89 -0.23 0.33 10.86
CA ILE A 89 0.84 1.10 11.51
C ILE A 89 1.31 0.40 12.79
N ASN A 90 0.38 -0.06 13.64
CA ASN A 90 0.69 -0.70 14.90
C ASN A 90 1.33 -2.09 14.73
N ASP A 91 0.94 -2.83 13.70
CA ASP A 91 1.59 -4.09 13.33
C ASP A 91 3.05 -3.85 12.91
N ALA A 92 3.29 -2.82 12.09
CA ALA A 92 4.65 -2.44 11.70
C ALA A 92 5.48 -1.94 12.89
N LEU A 93 4.88 -1.16 13.81
CA LEU A 93 5.52 -0.74 15.05
C LEU A 93 5.89 -1.93 15.92
N ALA A 94 4.99 -2.90 16.09
CA ALA A 94 5.25 -4.09 16.89
C ALA A 94 6.41 -4.91 16.31
N GLN A 95 6.48 -5.07 14.99
CA GLN A 95 7.60 -5.72 14.30
C GLN A 95 8.93 -4.96 14.49
N ALA A 96 8.87 -3.63 14.57
CA ALA A 96 10.03 -2.78 14.82
C ALA A 96 10.38 -2.61 16.32
N GLY A 97 9.64 -3.27 17.23
CA GLY A 97 9.84 -3.18 18.68
C GLY A 97 9.33 -1.86 19.30
N GLY A 98 8.44 -1.15 18.62
CA GLY A 98 7.77 0.06 19.10
C GLY A 98 6.48 -0.24 19.85
N ALA A 99 6.05 0.73 20.67
CA ALA A 99 4.75 0.70 21.32
C ALA A 99 3.63 1.11 20.35
N PRO A 100 2.39 0.59 20.51
CA PRO A 100 1.27 0.99 19.66
C PRO A 100 0.92 2.47 19.85
N SER A 101 0.37 3.08 18.81
CA SER A 101 -0.18 4.44 18.80
C SER A 101 -1.70 4.42 18.64
N GLU A 102 -2.37 5.42 19.19
CA GLU A 102 -3.79 5.69 18.95
C GLU A 102 -4.01 6.72 17.83
N ASP A 103 -2.98 7.51 17.50
CA ASP A 103 -3.00 8.48 16.41
C ASP A 103 -2.13 8.00 15.25
N PRO A 104 -2.65 7.97 14.00
CA PRO A 104 -1.91 7.45 12.86
C PRO A 104 -0.70 8.32 12.48
N VAL A 105 -0.75 9.64 12.66
CA VAL A 105 0.38 10.53 12.34
C VAL A 105 1.51 10.33 13.34
N ASP A 106 1.18 10.24 14.62
CA ASP A 106 2.18 9.97 15.66
C ASP A 106 2.72 8.55 15.59
N GLY A 107 1.89 7.58 15.18
CA GLY A 107 2.31 6.21 14.88
C GLY A 107 3.32 6.15 13.73
N LEU A 108 3.08 6.87 12.63
CA LEU A 108 4.04 6.94 11.51
C LEU A 108 5.34 7.63 11.90
N LYS A 109 5.30 8.69 12.72
CA LYS A 109 6.51 9.32 13.27
C LYS A 109 7.27 8.37 14.19
N ALA A 110 6.57 7.62 15.04
CA ALA A 110 7.18 6.63 15.90
C ALA A 110 7.85 5.52 15.05
N LEU A 111 7.15 5.03 14.03
CA LEU A 111 7.66 3.99 13.14
C LEU A 111 8.94 4.45 12.45
N HIS A 112 8.93 5.66 11.90
CA HIS A 112 10.12 6.27 11.30
C HIS A 112 11.31 6.35 12.28
N ARG A 113 11.07 6.70 13.56
CA ARG A 113 12.13 6.73 14.59
C ARG A 113 12.68 5.35 14.93
N HIS A 114 11.86 4.30 14.83
CA HIS A 114 12.28 2.92 15.10
C HIS A 114 13.02 2.30 13.92
N THR A 115 12.55 2.52 12.70
CA THR A 115 13.08 1.86 11.49
C THR A 115 14.13 2.69 10.76
N TYR A 116 14.18 4.00 11.01
CA TYR A 116 14.97 4.98 10.24
C TYR A 116 14.65 4.96 8.73
N THR A 117 13.46 4.50 8.35
CA THR A 117 12.98 4.47 6.97
C THR A 117 11.73 5.34 6.82
N PRO A 118 11.55 6.04 5.68
CA PRO A 118 10.25 6.59 5.32
C PRO A 118 9.24 5.48 5.05
N ALA A 119 7.96 5.76 5.32
CA ALA A 119 6.86 4.88 4.98
C ALA A 119 6.07 5.41 3.78
N TYR A 120 5.61 4.52 2.90
CA TYR A 120 4.57 4.82 1.92
C TYR A 120 3.32 4.02 2.23
N LEU A 121 2.17 4.66 2.04
CA LEU A 121 0.86 4.09 2.33
C LEU A 121 0.19 3.70 1.02
N LEU A 122 -0.13 2.41 0.86
CA LEU A 122 -0.85 1.90 -0.29
C LEU A 122 -2.28 1.56 0.12
N PHE A 123 -3.22 2.42 -0.28
CA PHE A 123 -4.65 2.16 -0.11
C PHE A 123 -5.21 1.47 -1.35
N ASP A 124 -5.42 0.15 -1.29
CA ASP A 124 -6.04 -0.61 -2.37
C ASP A 124 -7.57 -0.67 -2.19
N GLN A 125 -8.28 -0.71 -3.32
CA GLN A 125 -9.74 -0.66 -3.41
C GLN A 125 -10.35 0.51 -2.61
N PHE A 126 -9.70 1.68 -2.73
CA PHE A 126 -10.10 2.90 -2.02
C PHE A 126 -11.55 3.33 -2.31
N GLU A 127 -12.09 2.97 -3.48
CA GLU A 127 -13.49 3.22 -3.85
C GLU A 127 -14.50 2.61 -2.85
N GLU A 128 -14.12 1.54 -2.13
CA GLU A 128 -14.96 0.92 -1.09
C GLU A 128 -15.42 1.92 -0.03
N LEU A 129 -14.60 2.94 0.26
CA LEU A 129 -14.92 4.02 1.21
C LEU A 129 -16.14 4.85 0.80
N PHE A 130 -16.48 4.87 -0.50
CA PHE A 130 -17.57 5.69 -1.03
C PHE A 130 -18.77 4.86 -1.52
N ILE A 131 -18.56 3.59 -1.87
CA ILE A 131 -19.62 2.75 -2.46
C ILE A 131 -20.30 1.83 -1.45
N LEU A 132 -19.60 1.38 -0.40
CA LEU A 132 -20.15 0.48 0.62
C LEU A 132 -20.69 1.31 1.79
N GLN A 133 -22.02 1.42 1.90
CA GLN A 133 -22.74 2.07 3.00
C GLN A 133 -22.01 3.30 3.59
N PRO A 134 -22.05 4.46 2.91
CA PRO A 134 -21.19 5.59 3.22
C PRO A 134 -21.33 6.06 4.68
N ASP A 135 -20.31 5.80 5.49
CA ASP A 135 -20.18 6.38 6.82
C ASP A 135 -19.41 7.71 6.72
N LYS A 136 -20.14 8.82 6.90
CA LYS A 136 -19.55 10.16 6.85
C LYS A 136 -18.53 10.38 7.96
N ALA A 137 -18.68 9.74 9.12
CA ALA A 137 -17.72 9.90 10.21
C ALA A 137 -16.41 9.19 9.87
N GLU A 138 -16.47 7.98 9.30
CA GLU A 138 -15.30 7.27 8.77
C GLU A 138 -14.55 8.11 7.73
N GLN A 139 -15.26 8.64 6.74
CA GLN A 139 -14.68 9.49 5.69
C GLN A 139 -14.04 10.75 6.26
N GLN A 140 -14.75 11.47 7.15
CA GLN A 140 -14.24 12.70 7.75
C GLN A 140 -12.96 12.45 8.56
N ALA A 141 -12.94 11.39 9.36
CA ALA A 141 -11.75 11.01 10.12
C ALA A 141 -10.56 10.69 9.19
N PHE A 142 -10.81 9.93 8.14
CA PHE A 142 -9.76 9.55 7.17
C PHE A 142 -9.20 10.76 6.43
N PHE A 143 -10.07 11.66 5.94
CA PHE A 143 -9.62 12.87 5.27
C PHE A 143 -8.93 13.86 6.21
N ALA A 144 -9.36 13.94 7.48
CA ALA A 144 -8.65 14.72 8.48
C ALA A 144 -7.23 14.17 8.75
N PHE A 145 -7.07 12.85 8.75
CA PHE A 145 -5.75 12.22 8.77
C PHE A 145 -4.91 12.64 7.55
N LEU A 146 -5.44 12.51 6.33
CA LEU A 146 -4.71 12.86 5.11
C LEU A 146 -4.25 14.33 5.12
N GLN A 147 -5.09 15.25 5.58
CA GLN A 147 -4.74 16.67 5.71
C GLN A 147 -3.61 16.94 6.71
N ARG A 148 -3.51 16.12 7.78
CA ARG A 148 -2.43 16.24 8.78
C ARG A 148 -1.14 15.55 8.35
N PHE A 149 -1.24 14.55 7.47
CA PHE A 149 -0.12 13.77 6.98
C PHE A 149 0.66 14.45 5.85
N MET A 150 -0.04 15.17 4.96
CA MET A 150 0.56 15.90 3.83
C MET A 150 1.30 17.16 4.29
#